data_AF-A0A948VFR2-F1
#
_entry.id   AF-A0A948VFR2-F1
#
_cell.length_a   1.000
_cell.length_b   1.000
_cell.length_c   1.000
_cell.angle_alpha   90.00
_cell.angle_beta   90.00
_cell.angle_gamma   90.00
#
_symmetry.space_group_name_H-M   'P 1'
#
loop_
_entity.id
_entity.type
_entity.pdbx_description
1 polymer ?
#
loop_
_entity_poly.entity_id
_entity_poly.type
_entity_poly.pdbx_seq_one_letter_code
_entity_poly.pdbx_strand_id
1 'polypeptide(L)'
;MEEIKKITEVSKVKKTGKKGKKGKAKPYDKALELAKGAKLAASSFDKTQEVIVITKNLVTVGGEPGTVEISGLATGRKDTSMAGTMRLWLSTFRYKRPDNTVDHVAGWSIALGLKPNQTALQTAKTYVAHINSQTRPYKAKMTGTENKATVSIFFKLSGKKGSGRSKKSR
;
A
#
# COMPACT_ATOMS: atom_id res chain seq x y z
N MET A 1 -13.21 43.73 -44.54
CA MET A 1 -12.25 44.46 -43.68
C MET A 1 -13.01 44.94 -42.47
N GLU A 2 -12.37 45.00 -41.30
CA GLU A 2 -12.93 45.31 -39.95
C GLU A 2 -13.63 44.10 -39.30
N GLU A 3 -13.33 43.64 -38.08
CA GLU A 3 -12.57 44.20 -36.96
C GLU A 3 -12.12 43.06 -36.04
N ILE A 4 -10.80 42.78 -36.01
CA ILE A 4 -10.16 41.97 -34.96
C ILE A 4 -9.65 42.94 -33.90
N LYS A 5 -10.51 43.35 -32.96
CA LYS A 5 -10.12 44.10 -31.75
C LYS A 5 -11.05 43.84 -30.56
N LYS A 6 -11.10 42.59 -30.08
CA LYS A 6 -11.54 42.27 -28.71
C LYS A 6 -10.56 41.29 -28.06
N ILE A 7 -9.32 41.72 -27.98
CA ILE A 7 -8.35 41.24 -26.98
C ILE A 7 -8.16 42.41 -26.03
N THR A 8 -8.09 42.12 -24.74
CA THR A 8 -7.75 43.02 -23.62
C THR A 8 -8.95 43.59 -22.84
N GLU A 9 -9.60 42.74 -22.04
CA GLU A 9 -10.22 43.22 -20.79
C GLU A 9 -10.04 42.20 -19.65
N VAL A 10 -8.93 42.42 -18.92
CA VAL A 10 -8.83 42.41 -17.45
C VAL A 10 -9.76 41.45 -16.68
N SER A 11 -9.36 40.18 -16.57
CA SER A 11 -9.84 39.31 -15.48
C SER A 11 -8.84 39.34 -14.30
N LYS A 12 -8.85 40.44 -13.53
CA LYS A 12 -8.24 40.48 -12.20
C LYS A 12 -9.05 39.57 -11.26
N VAL A 13 -8.73 38.28 -11.22
CA VAL A 13 -9.25 37.38 -10.19
C VAL A 13 -8.62 37.77 -8.85
N LYS A 14 -9.44 38.44 -8.03
CA LYS A 14 -9.21 38.67 -6.60
C LYS A 14 -8.85 37.32 -5.94
N LYS A 15 -7.57 37.10 -5.62
CA LYS A 15 -7.15 36.07 -4.67
C LYS A 15 -7.59 36.48 -3.26
N THR A 16 -8.87 36.32 -2.96
CA THR A 16 -9.35 36.34 -1.56
C THR A 16 -8.95 35.02 -0.91
N GLY A 17 -7.91 35.09 -0.07
CA GLY A 17 -7.50 33.99 0.78
C GLY A 17 -8.64 33.53 1.68
N LYS A 18 -9.26 32.40 1.34
CA LYS A 18 -10.14 31.68 2.25
C LYS A 18 -9.25 30.73 3.07
N LYS A 19 -8.73 31.21 4.21
CA LYS A 19 -8.25 30.34 5.30
C LYS A 19 -9.40 29.39 5.61
N GLY A 20 -9.29 28.13 5.18
CA GLY A 20 -10.29 27.12 5.42
C GLY A 20 -10.57 27.01 6.92
N LYS A 21 -11.82 27.28 7.32
CA LYS A 21 -12.32 26.92 8.65
C LYS A 21 -11.99 25.45 8.86
N LYS A 22 -11.16 25.13 9.86
CA LYS A 22 -10.94 23.74 10.32
C LYS A 22 -12.33 23.20 10.68
N GLY A 23 -12.90 22.36 9.81
CA GLY A 23 -14.15 21.67 10.10
C GLY A 23 -13.98 20.90 11.41
N LYS A 24 -15.02 20.90 12.25
CA LYS A 24 -15.02 20.12 13.50
C LYS A 24 -14.64 18.68 13.15
N ALA A 25 -13.64 18.13 13.85
CA ALA A 25 -13.22 16.75 13.63
C ALA A 25 -14.43 15.84 13.89
N LYS A 26 -14.84 15.05 12.88
CA LYS A 26 -15.92 14.07 13.05
C LYS A 26 -15.59 13.14 14.23
N PRO A 27 -16.56 12.71 15.05
CA PRO A 27 -16.32 11.72 16.09
C PRO A 27 -15.77 10.41 15.49
N TYR A 28 -15.11 9.59 16.32
CA TYR A 28 -14.63 8.27 15.92
C TYR A 28 -15.79 7.34 15.57
N ASP A 29 -15.71 6.71 14.39
CA ASP A 29 -16.62 5.67 13.94
C ASP A 29 -15.82 4.41 13.66
N LYS A 30 -16.01 3.38 14.48
CA LYS A 30 -15.23 2.14 14.41
C LYS A 30 -15.36 1.45 13.05
N ALA A 31 -16.58 1.34 12.51
CA ALA A 31 -16.81 0.60 11.28
C ALA A 31 -16.13 1.29 10.10
N LEU A 32 -16.27 2.62 10.00
CA LEU A 32 -15.61 3.41 8.96
C LEU A 32 -14.09 3.35 9.05
N GLU A 33 -13.51 3.41 10.25
CA GLU A 33 -12.06 3.41 10.40
C GLU A 33 -11.43 2.02 10.16
N LEU A 34 -12.14 0.93 10.48
CA LEU A 34 -11.69 -0.43 10.18
C LEU A 34 -11.78 -0.77 8.69
N ALA A 35 -12.72 -0.17 7.95
CA ALA A 35 -12.86 -0.35 6.50
C ALA A 35 -11.80 0.40 5.68
N LYS A 36 -11.07 1.35 6.27
CA LYS A 36 -9.96 2.02 5.60
C LYS A 36 -8.76 1.10 5.46
N GLY A 37 -7.91 1.38 4.48
CA GLY A 37 -6.77 0.54 4.19
C GLY A 37 -5.88 1.10 3.10
N ALA A 38 -4.79 0.37 2.84
CA ALA A 38 -3.89 0.66 1.73
C ALA A 38 -4.39 -0.05 0.46
N LYS A 39 -4.49 0.70 -0.64
CA LYS A 39 -4.73 0.07 -1.94
C LYS A 39 -3.52 -0.74 -2.34
N LEU A 40 -3.74 -1.99 -2.73
CA LEU A 40 -2.72 -2.92 -3.22
C LEU A 40 -2.72 -2.93 -4.75
N ALA A 41 -1.57 -2.62 -5.33
CA ALA A 41 -1.32 -2.78 -6.76
C ALA A 41 -0.10 -3.69 -6.96
N ALA A 42 -0.07 -4.38 -8.09
CA ALA A 42 1.01 -5.26 -8.47
C ALA A 42 1.36 -5.07 -9.94
N SER A 43 2.62 -5.26 -10.29
CA SER A 43 3.09 -5.25 -11.68
C SER A 43 4.29 -6.17 -11.82
N SER A 44 4.33 -6.91 -12.93
CA SER A 44 5.51 -7.67 -13.33
C SER A 44 6.17 -6.97 -14.52
N PHE A 45 7.49 -6.91 -14.47
CA PHE A 45 8.37 -6.50 -15.57
C PHE A 45 9.23 -7.68 -16.04
N ASP A 46 8.94 -8.89 -15.56
CA ASP A 46 9.47 -10.13 -16.09
C ASP A 46 8.63 -10.58 -17.30
N LYS A 47 9.28 -11.24 -18.26
CA LYS A 47 8.60 -11.65 -19.50
C LYS A 47 7.66 -12.83 -19.30
N THR A 48 7.94 -13.68 -18.31
CA THR A 48 7.32 -15.00 -18.19
C THR A 48 6.68 -15.26 -16.84
N GLN A 49 7.08 -14.54 -15.79
CA GLN A 49 6.41 -14.58 -14.50
C GLN A 49 5.44 -13.40 -14.34
N GLU A 50 4.18 -13.71 -14.05
CA GLU A 50 3.09 -12.75 -13.97
C GLU A 50 2.69 -12.47 -12.51
N VAL A 51 1.97 -11.37 -12.30
CA VAL A 51 1.35 -11.06 -11.01
C VAL A 51 0.02 -10.36 -11.22
N ILE A 52 -1.01 -10.81 -10.50
CA ILE A 52 -2.35 -10.21 -10.53
C ILE A 52 -2.86 -9.98 -9.10
N VAL A 53 -3.66 -8.94 -8.90
CA VAL A 53 -4.37 -8.72 -7.63
C VAL A 53 -5.70 -9.45 -7.70
N ILE A 54 -5.96 -10.39 -6.79
CA ILE A 54 -7.13 -11.30 -6.87
C ILE A 54 -8.25 -10.96 -5.89
N THR A 55 -8.00 -10.12 -4.88
CA THR A 55 -9.04 -9.63 -3.95
C THR A 55 -9.45 -8.20 -4.27
N LYS A 56 -10.47 -7.69 -3.56
CA LYS A 56 -10.66 -6.22 -3.41
C LYS A 56 -9.30 -5.68 -3.01
N ASN A 57 -8.70 -4.92 -3.90
CA ASN A 57 -7.35 -4.38 -3.91
C ASN A 57 -7.02 -3.47 -2.70
N LEU A 58 -7.36 -3.88 -1.48
CA LEU A 58 -7.37 -3.11 -0.26
C LEU A 58 -6.95 -3.99 0.92
N VAL A 59 -5.88 -3.59 1.59
CA VAL A 59 -5.44 -4.17 2.86
C VAL A 59 -6.04 -3.32 3.98
N THR A 60 -7.09 -3.81 4.65
CA THR A 60 -7.86 -3.00 5.61
C THR A 60 -7.28 -3.03 7.01
N VAL A 61 -7.53 -1.96 7.79
CA VAL A 61 -7.20 -1.91 9.22
C VAL A 61 -7.95 -2.99 10.01
N GLY A 62 -9.16 -3.32 9.57
CA GLY A 62 -10.00 -4.39 10.11
C GLY A 62 -9.46 -5.81 9.89
N GLY A 63 -8.37 -5.96 9.14
CA GLY A 63 -7.68 -7.24 8.96
C GLY A 63 -8.05 -8.00 7.68
N GLU A 64 -8.84 -7.41 6.79
CA GLU A 64 -9.06 -8.00 5.47
C GLU A 64 -7.78 -7.89 4.64
N PRO A 65 -7.27 -9.02 4.11
CA PRO A 65 -6.03 -9.01 3.35
C PRO A 65 -6.22 -8.54 1.92
N GLY A 66 -5.20 -7.81 1.44
CA GLY A 66 -4.95 -7.65 0.02
C GLY A 66 -4.12 -8.84 -0.47
N THR A 67 -4.55 -9.46 -1.56
CA THR A 67 -3.99 -10.71 -2.04
C THR A 67 -3.56 -10.60 -3.49
N VAL A 68 -2.35 -11.06 -3.77
CA VAL A 68 -1.82 -11.19 -5.12
C VAL A 68 -1.53 -12.65 -5.45
N GLU A 69 -1.70 -13.00 -6.71
CA GLU A 69 -1.32 -14.27 -7.27
C GLU A 69 -0.13 -14.06 -8.21
N ILE A 70 0.85 -14.95 -8.10
CA ILE A 70 2.05 -15.01 -8.91
C ILE A 70 2.00 -16.34 -9.67
N SER A 71 2.26 -16.29 -10.97
CA SER A 71 2.23 -17.48 -11.84
C SER A 71 3.42 -17.49 -12.80
N GLY A 72 3.84 -18.69 -13.20
CA GLY A 72 4.91 -18.88 -14.17
C GLY A 72 6.32 -18.91 -13.58
N LEU A 73 7.29 -19.13 -14.47
CA LEU A 73 8.72 -19.18 -14.15
C LEU A 73 9.38 -17.88 -14.56
N ALA A 74 10.24 -17.31 -13.71
CA ALA A 74 10.90 -16.06 -14.02
C ALA A 74 11.98 -16.22 -15.10
N THR A 75 11.98 -15.32 -16.08
CA THR A 75 13.14 -15.13 -16.96
C THR A 75 14.33 -14.59 -16.15
N GLY A 76 14.03 -13.74 -15.17
CA GLY A 76 14.99 -13.16 -14.25
C GLY A 76 15.63 -11.87 -14.75
N ARG A 77 16.16 -11.09 -13.81
CA ARG A 77 16.86 -9.84 -14.08
C ARG A 77 18.26 -10.12 -14.62
N LYS A 78 18.57 -9.58 -15.79
CA LYS A 78 19.87 -9.74 -16.47
C LYS A 78 20.78 -8.50 -16.38
N ASP A 79 20.22 -7.35 -16.04
CA ASP A 79 20.92 -6.06 -16.03
C ASP A 79 20.35 -5.12 -14.95
N THR A 80 20.77 -3.85 -14.95
CA THR A 80 20.30 -2.82 -14.01
C THR A 80 18.95 -2.20 -14.38
N SER A 81 18.31 -2.62 -15.48
CA SER A 81 16.98 -2.16 -15.85
C SER A 81 15.89 -2.75 -14.95
N MET A 82 14.63 -2.36 -15.19
CA MET A 82 13.46 -2.95 -14.52
C MET A 82 13.10 -4.34 -15.07
N ALA A 83 13.68 -4.78 -16.18
CA ALA A 83 13.37 -6.08 -16.77
C ALA A 83 13.72 -7.22 -15.81
N GLY A 84 12.80 -8.19 -15.67
CA GLY A 84 12.97 -9.31 -14.74
C GLY A 84 12.77 -8.93 -13.28
N THR A 85 12.02 -7.86 -13.01
CA THR A 85 11.61 -7.49 -11.65
C THR A 85 10.10 -7.62 -11.47
N MET A 86 9.69 -7.78 -10.22
CA MET A 86 8.28 -7.70 -9.83
C MET A 86 8.12 -6.61 -8.78
N ARG A 87 6.96 -5.94 -8.78
CA ARG A 87 6.67 -4.85 -7.84
C ARG A 87 5.30 -5.00 -7.20
N LEU A 88 5.26 -4.82 -5.88
CA LEU A 88 4.04 -4.63 -5.10
C LEU A 88 4.01 -3.20 -4.55
N TRP A 89 2.85 -2.57 -4.57
CA TRP A 89 2.63 -1.22 -4.06
C TRP A 89 1.46 -1.20 -3.08
N LEU A 90 1.68 -0.60 -1.91
CA LEU A 90 0.66 -0.26 -0.91
C LEU A 90 0.53 1.28 -0.83
N SER A 91 -0.68 1.81 -1.06
CA SER A 91 -0.90 3.26 -1.01
C SER A 91 -0.75 3.83 0.40
N THR A 92 -0.52 5.14 0.49
CA THR A 92 -0.70 5.87 1.75
C THR A 92 -2.18 5.84 2.15
N PHE A 93 -2.45 5.86 3.45
CA PHE A 93 -3.78 6.11 3.98
C PHE A 93 -3.71 6.67 5.40
N ARG A 94 -4.86 7.14 5.91
CA ARG A 94 -5.02 7.61 7.29
C ARG A 94 -6.22 6.94 7.92
N TYR A 95 -6.11 6.61 9.19
CA TYR A 95 -7.24 6.13 9.99
C TYR A 95 -7.20 6.76 11.37
N LYS A 96 -8.37 6.86 11.99
CA LYS A 96 -8.53 7.38 13.33
C LYS A 96 -8.59 6.23 14.32
N ARG A 97 -7.92 6.40 15.46
CA ARG A 97 -7.95 5.47 16.60
C ARG A 97 -9.11 5.79 17.55
N PRO A 98 -9.47 4.87 18.45
CA PRO A 98 -10.49 5.11 19.47
C PRO A 98 -10.23 6.34 20.37
N ASP A 99 -8.96 6.72 20.57
CA ASP A 99 -8.54 7.92 21.32
C ASP A 99 -8.64 9.23 20.49
N ASN A 100 -9.29 9.19 19.33
CA ASN A 100 -9.41 10.28 18.34
C ASN A 100 -8.09 10.74 17.68
N THR A 101 -6.97 10.08 17.95
CA THR A 101 -5.72 10.36 17.22
C THR A 101 -5.80 9.84 15.79
N VAL A 102 -5.18 10.55 14.85
CA VAL A 102 -5.11 10.15 13.45
C VAL A 102 -3.74 9.58 13.16
N ASP A 103 -3.70 8.30 12.79
CA ASP A 103 -2.50 7.66 12.29
C ASP A 103 -2.38 7.89 10.78
N HIS A 104 -1.14 8.15 10.35
CA HIS A 104 -0.78 8.17 8.94
C HIS A 104 0.13 7.00 8.64
N VAL A 105 -0.31 6.16 7.70
CA VAL A 105 0.47 5.03 7.22
C VAL A 105 1.11 5.43 5.90
N ALA A 106 2.45 5.47 5.89
CA ALA A 106 3.21 5.77 4.69
C ALA A 106 3.05 4.67 3.65
N GLY A 107 2.95 5.07 2.38
CA GLY A 107 2.94 4.16 1.25
C GLY A 107 4.23 3.35 1.19
N TRP A 108 4.15 2.22 0.50
CA TRP A 108 5.28 1.32 0.40
C TRP A 108 5.33 0.64 -0.95
N SER A 109 6.47 0.77 -1.61
CA SER A 109 6.78 0.11 -2.86
C SER A 109 7.85 -0.94 -2.60
N ILE A 110 7.57 -2.19 -2.96
CA ILE A 110 8.47 -3.33 -2.82
C ILE A 110 8.79 -3.84 -4.21
N ALA A 111 9.99 -3.53 -4.71
CA ALA A 111 10.49 -4.05 -5.97
C ALA A 111 11.53 -5.13 -5.70
N LEU A 112 11.36 -6.31 -6.28
CA LEU A 112 12.30 -7.43 -6.16
C LEU A 112 12.81 -7.82 -7.54
N GLY A 113 14.13 -7.99 -7.66
CA GLY A 113 14.75 -8.62 -8.82
C GLY A 113 14.56 -10.13 -8.74
N LEU A 114 14.06 -10.71 -9.82
CA LEU A 114 13.84 -12.15 -9.91
C LEU A 114 15.11 -12.83 -10.43
N LYS A 115 15.36 -14.05 -9.93
CA LYS A 115 16.43 -14.90 -10.46
C LYS A 115 15.91 -15.68 -11.68
N PRO A 116 16.78 -16.03 -12.63
CA PRO A 116 16.40 -16.96 -13.70
C PRO A 116 15.85 -18.27 -13.13
N ASN A 117 14.77 -18.78 -13.75
CA ASN A 117 14.07 -20.00 -13.35
C ASN A 117 13.44 -19.96 -11.95
N GLN A 118 13.31 -18.77 -11.34
CA GLN A 118 12.66 -18.64 -10.05
C GLN A 118 11.18 -18.99 -10.15
N THR A 119 10.74 -19.95 -9.34
CA THR A 119 9.35 -20.40 -9.32
C THR A 119 8.43 -19.37 -8.67
N ALA A 120 7.13 -19.44 -8.93
CA ALA A 120 6.15 -18.55 -8.31
C ALA A 120 6.19 -18.67 -6.78
N LEU A 121 6.33 -19.89 -6.26
CA LEU A 121 6.46 -20.14 -4.82
C LEU A 121 7.72 -19.50 -4.23
N GLN A 122 8.85 -19.59 -4.92
CA GLN A 122 10.09 -18.94 -4.49
C GLN A 122 9.94 -17.43 -4.46
N THR A 123 9.32 -16.82 -5.48
CA THR A 123 9.01 -15.38 -5.52
C THR A 123 8.09 -14.96 -4.39
N ALA A 124 7.00 -15.70 -4.16
CA ALA A 124 6.09 -15.48 -3.04
C ALA A 124 6.84 -15.54 -1.69
N LYS A 125 7.74 -16.52 -1.52
CA LYS A 125 8.56 -16.68 -0.31
C LYS A 125 9.47 -15.48 -0.08
N THR A 126 10.11 -14.96 -1.13
CA THR A 126 10.96 -13.77 -1.04
C THR A 126 10.15 -12.54 -0.63
N TYR A 127 8.95 -12.34 -1.19
CA TYR A 127 8.07 -11.25 -0.76
C TYR A 127 7.64 -11.38 0.69
N VAL A 128 7.21 -12.57 1.11
CA VAL A 128 6.79 -12.82 2.51
C VAL A 128 7.95 -12.55 3.46
N ALA A 129 9.15 -13.04 3.16
CA ALA A 129 10.33 -12.80 3.98
C ALA A 129 10.67 -11.30 4.07
N HIS A 130 10.67 -10.61 2.93
CA HIS A 130 10.91 -9.17 2.87
C HIS A 130 9.86 -8.39 3.68
N ILE A 131 8.58 -8.70 3.51
CA ILE A 131 7.50 -8.00 4.20
C ILE A 131 7.60 -8.21 5.71
N ASN A 132 7.81 -9.46 6.13
CA ASN A 132 7.82 -9.81 7.53
C ASN A 132 9.06 -9.33 8.30
N SER A 133 10.18 -9.08 7.61
CA SER A 133 11.40 -8.53 8.21
C SER A 133 11.34 -7.01 8.47
N GLN A 134 10.41 -6.29 7.82
CA GLN A 134 10.26 -4.86 8.04
C GLN A 134 9.50 -4.54 9.34
N THR A 135 9.75 -3.34 9.86
CA THR A 135 9.06 -2.76 11.02
C THR A 135 7.72 -2.10 10.67
N ARG A 136 7.36 -2.08 9.38
CA ARG A 136 6.09 -1.53 8.89
C ARG A 136 4.89 -2.33 9.44
N PRO A 137 3.69 -1.73 9.54
CA PRO A 137 2.48 -2.38 10.08
C PRO A 137 1.84 -3.36 9.09
N TYR A 138 2.64 -4.14 8.38
CA TYR A 138 2.19 -5.15 7.44
C TYR A 138 2.83 -6.49 7.77
N LYS A 139 2.06 -7.56 7.59
CA LYS A 139 2.55 -8.94 7.62
C LYS A 139 2.03 -9.69 6.41
N ALA A 140 2.78 -10.67 5.95
CA ALA A 140 2.41 -11.46 4.79
C ALA A 140 2.48 -12.96 5.08
N LYS A 141 1.65 -13.72 4.36
CA LYS A 141 1.68 -15.17 4.29
C LYS A 141 1.58 -15.59 2.83
N MET A 142 2.06 -16.79 2.53
CA MET A 142 1.92 -17.37 1.19
C MET A 142 1.29 -18.76 1.25
N THR A 143 0.67 -19.14 0.14
CA THR A 143 0.16 -20.48 -0.16
C THR A 143 0.38 -20.78 -1.64
N GLY A 144 0.26 -22.05 -2.04
CA GLY A 144 0.31 -22.45 -3.44
C GLY A 144 1.44 -23.43 -3.77
N THR A 145 1.76 -23.50 -5.06
CA THR A 145 2.67 -24.47 -5.68
C THR A 145 3.78 -23.73 -6.44
N GLU A 146 4.74 -24.47 -6.98
CA GLU A 146 5.86 -23.90 -7.75
C GLU A 146 5.40 -23.06 -8.94
N ASN A 147 4.35 -23.48 -9.65
CA ASN A 147 3.87 -22.78 -10.85
C ASN A 147 2.90 -21.64 -10.54
N LYS A 148 2.30 -21.64 -9.35
CA LYS A 148 1.24 -20.72 -8.97
C LYS A 148 1.19 -20.53 -7.46
N ALA A 149 1.47 -19.32 -6.98
CA ALA A 149 1.52 -19.01 -5.57
C ALA A 149 0.79 -17.69 -5.24
N THR A 150 0.24 -17.62 -4.04
CA THR A 150 -0.54 -16.48 -3.57
C THR A 150 0.21 -15.82 -2.40
N VAL A 151 0.25 -14.49 -2.37
CA VAL A 151 0.74 -13.70 -1.23
C VAL A 151 -0.41 -12.89 -0.66
N SER A 152 -0.78 -13.17 0.59
CA SER A 152 -1.79 -12.42 1.36
C SER A 152 -1.09 -11.44 2.30
N ILE A 153 -1.42 -10.16 2.20
CA ILE A 153 -0.84 -9.08 3.01
C ILE A 153 -1.90 -8.53 3.96
N PHE A 154 -1.59 -8.49 5.24
CA PHE A 154 -2.46 -8.08 6.34
C PHE A 154 -1.93 -6.80 6.98
N PHE A 155 -2.83 -5.89 7.37
CA PHE A 155 -2.47 -4.79 8.24
C PHE A 155 -2.38 -5.30 9.68
N LYS A 156 -1.28 -5.01 10.36
CA LYS A 156 -1.11 -5.30 11.79
C LYS A 156 -1.22 -4.01 12.56
N LEU A 157 -2.30 -3.85 13.32
CA LEU A 157 -2.42 -2.80 14.32
C LEU A 157 -1.23 -2.92 15.28
N SER A 158 -0.40 -1.88 15.35
CA SER A 158 0.58 -1.74 16.41
C SER A 158 -0.18 -1.43 17.69
N GLY A 159 -0.56 -2.48 18.42
CA GLY A 159 -0.91 -2.30 19.82
C GLY A 159 0.32 -1.71 20.49
N LYS A 160 0.29 -0.41 20.85
CA LYS A 160 1.06 0.02 22.00
C LYS A 160 0.51 -0.83 23.14
N LYS A 161 1.19 -1.92 23.49
CA LYS A 161 1.02 -2.53 24.81
C LYS A 161 1.16 -1.34 25.76
N GLY A 162 0.07 -1.01 26.47
CA GLY A 162 0.15 -0.02 27.53
C GLY A 162 1.38 -0.37 28.35
N SER A 163 2.30 0.59 28.51
CA SER A 163 3.43 0.43 29.41
C SER A 163 2.84 0.24 30.80
N GLY A 164 2.57 -1.01 31.15
CA GLY A 164 2.23 -1.44 32.49
C GLY A 164 3.47 -1.19 33.33
N ARG A 165 3.58 0.04 33.82
CA ARG A 165 4.49 0.38 34.91
C ARG A 165 3.96 -0.42 36.09
N SER A 166 4.49 -1.62 36.27
CA SER A 166 4.32 -2.39 37.50
C SER A 166 4.77 -1.47 38.64
N LYS A 167 3.80 -0.91 39.36
CA LYS A 167 4.06 -0.37 40.68
C LYS A 167 4.35 -1.59 41.54
N LYS A 168 5.63 -1.89 41.73
CA LYS A 168 6.08 -2.69 42.87
C LYS A 168 5.60 -1.94 44.11
N SER A 169 4.54 -2.47 44.72
CA SER A 169 4.07 -2.07 46.05
C SER A 169 4.58 -3.10 47.06
N ARG A 170 5.19 -2.56 48.11
CA ARG A 170 5.69 -3.19 49.34
C ARG A 170 7.07 -3.84 49.23
#